data_AF-A0A7L4P340-F1
#
_entry.id   AF-A0A7L4P340-F1
#
_cell.length_a   1.000
_cell.length_b   1.000
_cell.length_c   1.000
_cell.angle_alpha   90.00
_cell.angle_beta   90.00
_cell.angle_gamma   90.00
#
_symmetry.space_group_name_H-M   'P 1'
#
loop_
_entity.id
_entity.type
_entity.pdbx_description
1 polymer ?
#
loop_
_entity_poly.entity_id
_entity_poly.type
_entity_poly.pdbx_seq_one_letter_code
_entity_poly.pdbx_strand_id
1 'polypeptide(L)'
;MDFKSIVVEGVKKDLNPHEGACGICHLTLKNISEAGGQAISYEVPGGTIAQIIDDNREVIGEGVDLVWAPSILAAEIDAGLLPEPAAKSLKKLLTNSKDRKSVSDIFGYGRCVTPAAKAISIVWQDGGRVVIARKGLGIGASLYNRYGELISEAVTGFCPICAVNISISRNKDLKERVTNELEGMNNTGLFKYEQGITNRVEWKNRRVYSYILKGNEIIGMNWGCCIAYATVRAEIAAGFGNRKWNLLFKNYCDFCPLKHCWTGKTMGALGNVILERMQNIGVEERLKIENYLTAHILKDKTRIAEGIGTLCSLSATVNAFLRADAVEILKPSPARGFPYKDKDRTD
;
A
#
# COMPACT_ATOMS: atom_id res chain seq x y z
N MET A 1 -9.50 25.56 19.00
CA MET A 1 -9.84 24.17 18.65
C MET A 1 -8.61 23.36 18.94
N ASP A 2 -8.71 22.26 19.70
CA ASP A 2 -7.53 21.43 19.99
C ASP A 2 -7.08 20.65 18.74
N PHE A 3 -5.83 20.16 18.76
CA PHE A 3 -5.21 19.43 17.65
C PHE A 3 -6.11 18.31 17.10
N LYS A 4 -6.70 17.51 17.99
CA LYS A 4 -7.53 16.36 17.62
C LYS A 4 -8.79 16.80 16.88
N SER A 5 -9.47 17.84 17.37
CA SER A 5 -10.64 18.40 16.70
C SER A 5 -10.30 18.95 15.31
N ILE A 6 -9.19 19.68 15.15
CA ILE A 6 -8.74 20.20 13.85
C ILE A 6 -8.53 19.06 12.85
N VAL A 7 -7.80 18.02 13.27
CA VAL A 7 -7.50 16.87 12.40
C VAL A 7 -8.79 16.13 12.03
N VAL A 8 -9.65 15.82 13.00
CA VAL A 8 -10.89 15.07 12.76
C VAL A 8 -11.83 15.83 11.82
N GLU A 9 -12.00 17.14 12.00
CA GLU A 9 -12.81 17.96 11.11
C GLU A 9 -12.26 18.04 9.68
N GLY A 10 -10.94 18.21 9.55
CA GLY A 10 -10.27 18.20 8.26
C GLY A 10 -10.39 16.86 7.54
N VAL A 11 -10.28 15.73 8.26
CA VAL A 11 -10.51 14.40 7.70
C VAL A 11 -11.97 14.25 7.26
N LYS A 12 -12.96 14.65 8.07
CA LYS A 12 -14.39 14.55 7.72
C LYS A 12 -14.72 15.25 6.40
N LYS A 13 -14.11 16.41 6.17
CA LYS A 13 -14.37 17.25 4.99
C LYS A 13 -13.99 16.56 3.67
N ASP A 14 -12.85 15.87 3.67
CA ASP A 14 -12.24 15.30 2.46
C ASP A 14 -12.35 13.76 2.39
N LEU A 15 -12.99 13.13 3.37
CA LEU A 15 -13.09 11.67 3.47
C LEU A 15 -13.81 11.08 2.26
N ASN A 16 -13.13 10.19 1.54
CA ASN A 16 -13.71 9.45 0.43
C ASN A 16 -13.45 7.93 0.59
N PRO A 17 -14.48 7.13 0.91
CA PRO A 17 -14.37 5.68 1.07
C PRO A 17 -13.79 4.94 -0.15
N HIS A 18 -13.99 5.47 -1.36
CA HIS A 18 -13.46 4.89 -2.60
C HIS A 18 -11.93 4.90 -2.65
N GLU A 19 -11.28 5.79 -1.89
CA GLU A 19 -9.81 5.86 -1.80
C GLU A 19 -9.21 4.74 -0.92
N GLY A 20 -10.06 3.98 -0.21
CA GLY A 20 -9.68 2.85 0.63
C GLY A 20 -8.82 3.21 1.83
N ALA A 21 -8.38 2.20 2.57
CA ALA A 21 -7.59 2.38 3.80
C ALA A 21 -6.28 3.14 3.56
N CYS A 22 -5.63 2.84 2.44
CA CYS A 22 -4.41 3.54 2.07
C CYS A 22 -4.67 5.02 1.81
N GLY A 23 -5.69 5.38 1.02
CA GLY A 23 -6.02 6.78 0.76
C GLY A 23 -6.42 7.53 2.03
N ILE A 24 -7.26 6.92 2.87
CA ILE A 24 -7.73 7.52 4.12
C ILE A 24 -6.56 7.74 5.10
N CYS A 25 -5.65 6.79 5.26
CA CYS A 25 -4.44 6.97 6.07
C CYS A 25 -3.62 8.19 5.61
N HIS A 26 -3.44 8.36 4.29
CA HIS A 26 -2.71 9.53 3.78
C HIS A 26 -3.47 10.84 3.97
N LEU A 27 -4.80 10.82 3.91
CA LEU A 27 -5.62 11.98 4.21
C LEU A 27 -5.50 12.38 5.69
N THR A 28 -5.49 11.40 6.61
CA THR A 28 -5.28 11.66 8.03
C THR A 28 -3.89 12.22 8.28
N LEU A 29 -2.84 11.59 7.74
CA LEU A 29 -1.47 12.11 7.80
C LEU A 29 -1.34 13.54 7.26
N LYS A 30 -2.06 13.88 6.17
CA LYS A 30 -2.14 15.25 5.66
C LYS A 30 -2.64 16.21 6.75
N ASN A 31 -3.79 15.91 7.34
CA ASN A 31 -4.40 16.77 8.34
C ASN A 31 -3.56 16.85 9.63
N ILE A 32 -2.93 15.75 10.06
CA ILE A 32 -1.96 15.74 11.16
C ILE A 32 -0.82 16.72 10.88
N SER A 33 -0.21 16.64 9.69
CA SER A 33 0.94 17.46 9.33
C SER A 33 0.56 18.94 9.17
N GLU A 34 -0.61 19.23 8.60
CA GLU A 34 -1.14 20.59 8.47
C GLU A 34 -1.49 21.22 9.82
N ALA A 35 -1.85 20.40 10.82
CA ALA A 35 -2.05 20.82 12.21
C ALA A 35 -0.76 20.90 13.04
N GLY A 36 0.42 20.66 12.45
CA GLY A 36 1.72 20.77 13.13
C GLY A 36 2.25 19.47 13.77
N GLY A 37 1.51 18.36 13.63
CA GLY A 37 1.93 17.04 14.10
C GLY A 37 2.72 16.25 13.06
N GLN A 38 3.07 15.01 13.40
CA GLN A 38 3.85 14.11 12.54
C GLN A 38 3.63 12.64 12.92
N ALA A 39 4.01 11.73 12.01
CA ALA A 39 4.10 10.31 12.33
C ALA A 39 5.56 9.87 12.44
N ILE A 40 5.87 9.04 13.44
CA ILE A 40 7.17 8.35 13.55
C ILE A 40 6.93 6.86 13.49
N SER A 41 7.85 6.11 12.87
CA SER A 41 7.79 4.65 12.84
C SER A 41 9.18 4.03 12.90
N TYR A 42 9.29 2.85 13.50
CA TYR A 42 10.52 2.09 13.57
C TYR A 42 10.24 0.59 13.52
N GLU A 43 11.22 -0.15 13.00
CA GLU A 43 11.10 -1.59 12.83
C GLU A 43 11.21 -2.29 14.17
N VAL A 44 10.46 -3.38 14.33
CA VAL A 44 10.57 -4.30 15.48
C VAL A 44 10.47 -5.74 14.96
N PRO A 45 10.92 -6.75 15.74
CA PRO A 45 10.57 -8.13 15.44
C PRO A 45 9.04 -8.25 15.33
N GLY A 46 8.55 -8.81 14.22
CA GLY A 46 7.11 -8.95 14.02
C GLY A 46 6.43 -7.84 13.20
N GLY A 47 7.13 -6.76 12.84
CA GLY A 47 6.56 -5.71 12.00
C GLY A 47 7.16 -4.33 12.25
N THR A 48 6.29 -3.33 12.37
CA THR A 48 6.67 -1.93 12.57
C THR A 48 5.78 -1.32 13.64
N ILE A 49 6.35 -0.57 14.58
CA ILE A 49 5.60 0.30 15.49
C ILE A 49 5.55 1.70 14.87
N ALA A 50 4.41 2.38 15.00
CA ALA A 50 4.26 3.78 14.65
C ALA A 50 3.60 4.56 15.79
N GLN A 51 3.95 5.84 15.88
CA GLN A 51 3.44 6.78 16.85
C GLN A 51 2.98 8.05 16.13
N ILE A 52 1.85 8.60 16.57
CA ILE A 52 1.41 9.94 16.16
C ILE A 52 1.84 10.92 17.24
N ILE A 53 2.51 11.99 16.80
CA ILE A 53 2.99 13.07 17.64
C ILE A 53 2.19 14.33 17.28
N ASP A 54 1.63 14.98 18.28
CA ASP A 54 0.84 16.20 18.12
C ASP A 54 1.72 17.46 17.97
N ASP A 55 1.08 18.63 17.96
CA ASP A 55 1.70 19.95 17.89
C ASP A 55 2.48 20.34 19.17
N ASN A 56 2.19 19.69 20.31
CA ASN A 56 2.90 19.86 21.58
C ASN A 56 4.07 18.87 21.76
N ARG A 57 4.35 18.04 20.75
CA ARG A 57 5.36 16.98 20.78
C ARG A 57 5.03 15.81 21.70
N GLU A 58 3.76 15.63 22.03
CA GLU A 58 3.27 14.50 22.81
C GLU A 58 2.87 13.32 21.91
N VAL A 59 3.15 12.10 22.36
CA VAL A 59 2.66 10.89 21.68
C VAL A 59 1.19 10.69 22.06
N ILE A 60 0.30 10.84 21.09
CA ILE A 60 -1.15 10.77 21.31
C ILE A 60 -1.79 9.48 20.80
N GLY A 61 -1.03 8.63 20.10
CA GLY A 61 -1.47 7.30 19.71
C GLY A 61 -0.33 6.43 19.22
N GLU A 62 -0.46 5.13 19.44
CA GLU A 62 0.52 4.12 19.07
C GLU A 62 -0.13 2.96 18.32
N GLY A 63 0.56 2.40 17.32
CA GLY A 63 0.05 1.36 16.46
C GLY A 63 1.11 0.38 16.02
N VAL A 64 0.71 -0.90 15.88
CA VAL A 64 1.57 -1.97 15.38
C VAL A 64 0.89 -2.75 14.28
N ASP A 65 1.59 -2.93 13.17
CA ASP A 65 1.19 -3.74 12.01
C ASP A 65 2.43 -4.20 11.23
N LEU A 66 2.22 -4.84 10.08
CA LEU A 66 3.23 -5.49 9.27
C LEU A 66 4.32 -4.56 8.73
N VAL A 67 3.97 -3.31 8.38
CA VAL A 67 4.86 -2.30 7.76
C VAL A 67 4.38 -0.89 8.11
N TRP A 68 5.15 0.16 7.77
CA TRP A 68 4.91 1.56 8.18
C TRP A 68 3.47 2.06 7.99
N ALA A 69 2.91 1.96 6.79
CA ALA A 69 1.61 2.57 6.48
C ALA A 69 0.43 2.01 7.30
N PRO A 70 0.21 0.68 7.40
CA PRO A 70 -0.82 0.16 8.29
C PRO A 70 -0.52 0.38 9.78
N SER A 71 0.75 0.43 10.20
CA SER A 71 1.08 0.80 11.58
C SER A 71 0.72 2.25 11.89
N ILE A 72 0.98 3.17 10.95
CA ILE A 72 0.57 4.58 11.04
C ILE A 72 -0.96 4.67 11.11
N LEU A 73 -1.69 3.93 10.27
CA LEU A 73 -3.16 3.87 10.36
C LEU A 73 -3.63 3.36 11.73
N ALA A 74 -2.96 2.36 12.30
CA ALA A 74 -3.28 1.86 13.63
C ALA A 74 -3.09 2.95 14.70
N ALA A 75 -2.00 3.71 14.62
CA ALA A 75 -1.72 4.83 15.52
C ALA A 75 -2.70 6.00 15.33
N GLU A 76 -3.13 6.28 14.09
CA GLU A 76 -4.16 7.28 13.78
C GLU A 76 -5.53 6.90 14.40
N ILE A 77 -5.89 5.62 14.35
CA ILE A 77 -7.11 5.10 14.97
C ILE A 77 -7.01 5.20 16.50
N ASP A 78 -5.89 4.80 17.08
CA ASP A 78 -5.63 4.84 18.52
C ASP A 78 -5.70 6.27 19.08
N ALA A 79 -5.10 7.23 18.38
CA ALA A 79 -5.18 8.65 18.69
C ALA A 79 -6.62 9.23 18.56
N GLY A 80 -7.53 8.50 17.93
CA GLY A 80 -8.91 8.93 17.66
C GLY A 80 -9.00 10.06 16.63
N LEU A 81 -8.10 10.07 15.64
CA LEU A 81 -8.01 11.10 14.60
C LEU A 81 -8.91 10.84 13.39
N LEU A 82 -9.70 9.77 13.46
CA LEU A 82 -10.62 9.32 12.42
C LEU A 82 -12.07 9.39 12.91
N PRO A 83 -13.03 9.74 12.04
CA PRO A 83 -14.46 9.67 12.37
C PRO A 83 -14.87 8.23 12.72
N GLU A 84 -15.67 8.05 13.77
CA GLU A 84 -16.03 6.73 14.33
C GLU A 84 -16.47 5.67 13.30
N PRO A 85 -17.40 5.95 12.35
CA PRO A 85 -17.79 4.95 11.35
C PRO A 85 -16.61 4.48 10.47
N ALA A 86 -15.69 5.39 10.14
CA ALA A 86 -14.50 5.08 9.37
C ALA A 86 -13.48 4.33 10.22
N ALA A 87 -13.20 4.80 11.45
CA ALA A 87 -12.27 4.16 12.37
C ALA A 87 -12.64 2.69 12.64
N LYS A 88 -13.92 2.41 12.94
CA LYS A 88 -14.44 1.05 13.16
C LYS A 88 -14.27 0.14 11.93
N SER A 89 -14.43 0.70 10.74
CA SER A 89 -14.29 -0.05 9.49
C SER A 89 -12.83 -0.31 9.13
N LEU A 90 -11.96 0.68 9.33
CA LEU A 90 -10.52 0.62 9.08
C LEU A 90 -9.81 -0.32 10.06
N LYS A 91 -10.21 -0.34 11.34
CA LYS A 91 -9.65 -1.23 12.37
C LYS A 91 -9.74 -2.71 11.98
N LYS A 92 -10.76 -3.11 11.22
CA LYS A 92 -10.94 -4.49 10.72
C LYS A 92 -9.93 -4.88 9.63
N LEU A 93 -9.24 -3.92 9.04
CA LEU A 93 -8.27 -4.12 7.96
C LEU A 93 -6.82 -4.22 8.47
N LEU A 94 -6.61 -3.86 9.75
CA LEU A 94 -5.34 -4.04 10.43
C LEU A 94 -5.06 -5.53 10.61
N THR A 95 -3.80 -5.91 10.53
CA THR A 95 -3.42 -7.31 10.64
C THR A 95 -3.54 -7.76 12.10
N ASN A 96 -4.34 -8.81 12.35
CA ASN A 96 -4.49 -9.36 13.69
C ASN A 96 -3.17 -10.00 14.19
N SER A 97 -3.02 -10.18 15.50
CA SER A 97 -1.79 -10.68 16.12
C SER A 97 -1.34 -12.05 15.61
N LYS A 98 -2.28 -12.97 15.32
CA LYS A 98 -1.98 -14.30 14.77
C LYS A 98 -1.40 -14.21 13.36
N ASP A 99 -2.03 -13.44 12.48
CA ASP A 99 -1.56 -13.23 11.11
C ASP A 99 -0.23 -12.45 11.12
N ARG A 100 -0.06 -11.44 11.99
CA ARG A 100 1.24 -10.73 12.13
C ARG A 100 2.35 -11.68 12.53
N LYS A 101 2.13 -12.53 13.54
CA LYS A 101 3.11 -13.54 13.94
C LYS A 101 3.42 -14.50 12.78
N SER A 102 2.40 -15.03 12.11
CA SER A 102 2.60 -15.97 11.00
C SER A 102 3.36 -15.33 9.81
N VAL A 103 3.09 -14.07 9.49
CA VAL A 103 3.84 -13.31 8.47
C VAL A 103 5.27 -13.05 8.95
N SER A 104 5.47 -12.73 10.23
CA SER A 104 6.80 -12.51 10.78
C SER A 104 7.68 -13.75 10.74
N ASP A 105 7.12 -14.95 10.82
CA ASP A 105 7.90 -16.19 10.67
C ASP A 105 8.50 -16.36 9.25
N ILE A 106 8.06 -15.57 8.26
CA ILE A 106 8.55 -15.66 6.87
C ILE A 106 9.85 -14.88 6.71
N PHE A 107 9.93 -13.66 7.26
CA PHE A 107 11.06 -12.76 7.02
C PHE A 107 11.46 -11.91 8.24
N GLY A 108 10.83 -12.09 9.40
CA GLY A 108 11.23 -11.56 10.72
C GLY A 108 10.83 -10.11 11.03
N TYR A 109 11.12 -9.17 10.12
CA TYR A 109 10.99 -7.73 10.35
C TYR A 109 10.10 -7.06 9.31
N GLY A 110 9.65 -5.83 9.55
CA GLY A 110 8.66 -5.04 8.77
C GLY A 110 8.97 -4.78 7.29
N ARG A 111 9.16 -5.84 6.51
CA ARG A 111 9.50 -5.85 5.10
C ARG A 111 8.68 -6.89 4.35
N CYS A 112 7.44 -6.50 4.04
CA CYS A 112 6.48 -7.37 3.35
C CYS A 112 6.63 -7.41 1.82
N VAL A 113 7.39 -6.49 1.20
CA VAL A 113 7.52 -6.44 -0.26
C VAL A 113 8.28 -7.65 -0.81
N THR A 114 9.43 -7.98 -0.22
CA THR A 114 10.27 -9.12 -0.64
C THR A 114 9.55 -10.47 -0.56
N PRO A 115 8.94 -10.87 0.57
CA PRO A 115 8.18 -12.12 0.66
C PRO A 115 6.96 -12.17 -0.27
N ALA A 116 6.19 -11.07 -0.39
CA ALA A 116 5.11 -11.01 -1.37
C ALA A 116 5.62 -11.20 -2.80
N ALA A 117 6.74 -10.55 -3.13
CA ALA A 117 7.31 -10.64 -4.45
C ALA A 117 7.75 -12.07 -4.81
N LYS A 118 8.39 -12.74 -3.85
CA LYS A 118 8.82 -14.13 -3.99
C LYS A 118 7.62 -15.06 -4.18
N ALA A 119 6.56 -14.91 -3.40
CA ALA A 119 5.36 -15.74 -3.55
C ALA A 119 4.66 -15.55 -4.89
N ILE A 120 4.51 -14.30 -5.35
CA ILE A 120 3.92 -14.03 -6.67
C ILE A 120 4.74 -14.69 -7.77
N SER A 121 6.08 -14.63 -7.69
CA SER A 121 6.98 -15.30 -8.63
C SER A 121 6.81 -16.81 -8.60
N ILE A 122 6.79 -17.43 -7.41
CA ILE A 122 6.61 -18.89 -7.24
C ILE A 122 5.29 -19.34 -7.86
N VAL A 123 4.18 -18.70 -7.47
CA VAL A 123 2.84 -19.04 -7.98
C VAL A 123 2.80 -18.95 -9.50
N TRP A 124 3.40 -17.90 -10.07
CA TRP A 124 3.47 -17.72 -11.51
C TRP A 124 4.31 -18.79 -12.21
N GLN A 125 5.51 -19.10 -11.69
CA GLN A 125 6.39 -20.14 -12.23
C GLN A 125 5.76 -21.52 -12.20
N ASP A 126 4.93 -21.80 -11.19
CA ASP A 126 4.18 -23.05 -11.08
C ASP A 126 2.99 -23.13 -12.05
N GLY A 127 2.75 -22.10 -12.88
CA GLY A 127 1.64 -21.97 -13.82
C GLY A 127 0.35 -21.44 -13.20
N GLY A 128 0.41 -20.98 -11.94
CA GLY A 128 -0.71 -20.39 -11.22
C GLY A 128 -0.91 -18.90 -11.49
N ARG A 129 -1.78 -18.27 -10.70
CA ARG A 129 -2.08 -16.83 -10.79
C ARG A 129 -2.39 -16.21 -9.45
N VAL A 130 -2.06 -14.93 -9.29
CA VAL A 130 -2.40 -14.12 -8.11
C VAL A 130 -3.38 -13.05 -8.54
N VAL A 131 -4.56 -13.02 -7.94
CA VAL A 131 -5.63 -12.05 -8.23
C VAL A 131 -5.75 -11.05 -7.09
N ILE A 132 -5.83 -9.77 -7.44
CA ILE A 132 -6.06 -8.69 -6.48
C ILE A 132 -7.43 -8.07 -6.71
N ALA A 133 -8.12 -7.80 -5.62
CA ALA A 133 -9.49 -7.33 -5.63
C ALA A 133 -9.70 -6.26 -4.54
N ARG A 134 -10.43 -5.19 -4.85
CA ARG A 134 -10.98 -4.30 -3.82
C ARG A 134 -12.02 -5.07 -2.99
N LYS A 135 -11.98 -4.90 -1.67
CA LYS A 135 -12.91 -5.52 -0.70
C LYS A 135 -13.27 -4.50 0.39
N GLY A 136 -14.43 -3.86 0.27
CA GLY A 136 -14.89 -2.84 1.24
C GLY A 136 -13.93 -1.65 1.29
N LEU A 137 -13.25 -1.40 2.42
CA LEU A 137 -12.18 -0.40 2.56
C LEU A 137 -10.75 -0.96 2.38
N GLY A 138 -10.59 -2.28 2.26
CA GLY A 138 -9.29 -2.94 2.05
C GLY A 138 -9.13 -3.66 0.71
N ILE A 139 -8.10 -4.50 0.64
CA ILE A 139 -7.72 -5.27 -0.54
C ILE A 139 -7.73 -6.75 -0.20
N GLY A 140 -8.32 -7.56 -1.07
CA GLY A 140 -8.19 -9.02 -1.04
C GLY A 140 -7.13 -9.52 -2.01
N ALA A 141 -6.52 -10.64 -1.66
CA ALA A 141 -5.59 -11.37 -2.53
C ALA A 141 -5.96 -12.86 -2.54
N SER A 142 -6.07 -13.42 -3.74
CA SER A 142 -6.41 -14.83 -3.97
C SER A 142 -5.35 -15.48 -4.85
N LEU A 143 -4.75 -16.57 -4.38
CA LEU A 143 -3.67 -17.29 -5.05
C LEU A 143 -4.23 -18.61 -5.57
N TYR A 144 -4.04 -18.87 -6.87
CA TYR A 144 -4.55 -20.05 -7.56
C TYR A 144 -3.41 -20.88 -8.15
N ASN A 145 -3.58 -22.20 -8.17
CA ASN A 145 -2.65 -23.11 -8.83
C ASN A 145 -2.88 -23.17 -10.35
N ARG A 146 -2.09 -23.98 -11.06
CA ARG A 146 -2.19 -24.18 -12.52
C ARG A 146 -3.51 -24.77 -12.99
N TYR A 147 -4.25 -25.45 -12.12
CA TYR A 147 -5.56 -26.04 -12.40
C TYR A 147 -6.70 -25.06 -12.13
N GLY A 148 -6.40 -23.85 -11.64
CA GLY A 148 -7.38 -22.83 -11.29
C GLY A 148 -7.99 -23.00 -9.90
N GLU A 149 -7.47 -23.91 -9.07
CA GLU A 149 -7.94 -24.15 -7.71
C GLU A 149 -7.32 -23.13 -6.75
N LEU A 150 -8.11 -22.67 -5.77
CA LEU A 150 -7.66 -21.70 -4.77
C LEU A 150 -6.67 -22.38 -3.79
N ILE A 151 -5.44 -21.87 -3.75
CA ILE A 151 -4.39 -22.32 -2.84
C ILE A 151 -4.52 -21.63 -1.48
N SER A 152 -4.79 -20.32 -1.52
CA SER A 152 -4.90 -19.47 -0.33
C SER A 152 -5.55 -18.13 -0.66
N GLU A 153 -6.13 -17.50 0.36
CA GLU A 153 -6.64 -16.14 0.25
C GLU A 153 -6.48 -15.32 1.54
N ALA A 154 -6.41 -14.02 1.35
CA ALA A 154 -6.67 -13.02 2.36
C ALA A 154 -7.89 -12.20 1.93
N VAL A 155 -8.94 -12.23 2.75
CA VAL A 155 -10.23 -11.59 2.43
C VAL A 155 -10.10 -10.07 2.48
N THR A 156 -9.29 -9.52 3.40
CA THR A 156 -9.05 -8.08 3.53
C THR A 156 -7.69 -7.80 4.16
N GLY A 157 -6.91 -6.91 3.55
CA GLY A 157 -5.73 -6.28 4.14
C GLY A 157 -5.64 -4.80 3.76
N PHE A 158 -4.75 -4.06 4.40
CA PHE A 158 -4.55 -2.62 4.17
C PHE A 158 -4.19 -2.27 2.71
N CYS A 159 -3.32 -3.08 2.09
CA CYS A 159 -2.90 -2.91 0.70
C CYS A 159 -2.62 -4.28 0.05
N PRO A 160 -2.36 -4.35 -1.28
CA PRO A 160 -2.15 -5.62 -1.97
C PRO A 160 -1.00 -6.45 -1.38
N ILE A 161 0.10 -5.80 -0.97
CA ILE A 161 1.25 -6.51 -0.39
C ILE A 161 0.91 -7.10 0.98
N CYS A 162 0.18 -6.36 1.83
CA CYS A 162 -0.28 -6.91 3.10
C CYS A 162 -1.19 -8.12 2.88
N ALA A 163 -2.14 -8.01 1.94
CA ALA A 163 -3.04 -9.11 1.61
C ALA A 163 -2.30 -10.35 1.09
N VAL A 164 -1.32 -10.17 0.19
CA VAL A 164 -0.49 -11.28 -0.30
C VAL A 164 0.28 -11.93 0.85
N ASN A 165 0.92 -11.16 1.74
CA ASN A 165 1.64 -11.73 2.90
C ASN A 165 0.74 -12.52 3.85
N ILE A 166 -0.43 -11.97 4.17
CA ILE A 166 -1.42 -12.66 5.00
C ILE A 166 -1.84 -13.97 4.31
N SER A 167 -2.07 -13.95 3.00
CA SER A 167 -2.42 -15.16 2.24
C SER A 167 -1.29 -16.20 2.25
N ILE A 168 -0.03 -15.80 2.03
CA ILE A 168 1.13 -16.71 2.12
C ILE A 168 1.16 -17.38 3.49
N SER A 169 1.02 -16.59 4.57
CA SER A 169 1.14 -17.07 5.95
C SER A 169 0.07 -18.10 6.36
N ARG A 170 -0.99 -18.24 5.55
CA ARG A 170 -2.11 -19.17 5.76
C ARG A 170 -1.96 -20.49 5.00
N ASN A 171 -1.02 -20.58 4.06
CA ASN A 171 -0.73 -21.82 3.35
C ASN A 171 0.66 -22.32 3.74
N LYS A 172 0.71 -23.48 4.40
CA LYS A 172 1.94 -24.03 4.98
C LYS A 172 3.03 -24.25 3.91
N ASP A 173 2.67 -24.90 2.81
CA ASP A 173 3.64 -25.27 1.77
C ASP A 173 4.22 -24.04 1.07
N LEU A 174 3.38 -23.06 0.74
CA LEU A 174 3.84 -21.81 0.14
C LEU A 174 4.65 -20.98 1.13
N LYS A 175 4.24 -20.93 2.41
CA LYS A 175 5.00 -20.26 3.48
C LYS A 175 6.40 -20.84 3.58
N GLU A 176 6.53 -22.16 3.66
CA GLU A 176 7.81 -22.87 3.76
C GLU A 176 8.70 -22.62 2.55
N ARG A 177 8.15 -22.73 1.33
CA ARG A 177 8.90 -22.44 0.09
C ARG A 177 9.40 -21.01 0.04
N VAL A 178 8.57 -20.04 0.42
CA VAL A 178 8.96 -18.63 0.46
C VAL A 178 10.04 -18.40 1.52
N THR A 179 9.88 -18.96 2.73
CA THR A 179 10.88 -18.84 3.80
C THR A 179 12.23 -19.40 3.35
N ASN A 180 12.27 -20.59 2.74
CA ASN A 180 13.50 -21.21 2.26
C ASN A 180 14.19 -20.37 1.17
N GLU A 181 13.41 -19.79 0.26
CA GLU A 181 13.92 -18.89 -0.80
C GLU A 181 14.45 -17.55 -0.28
N LEU A 182 14.07 -17.16 0.94
CA LEU A 182 14.51 -15.92 1.58
C LEU A 182 15.66 -16.13 2.57
N GLU A 183 16.05 -17.39 2.81
CA GLU A 183 17.14 -17.72 3.73
C GLU A 183 18.45 -17.06 3.27
N GLY A 184 19.15 -16.40 4.20
CA GLY A 184 20.39 -15.66 3.92
C GLY A 184 20.20 -14.36 3.13
N MET A 185 18.98 -13.97 2.76
CA MET A 185 18.75 -12.68 2.11
C MET A 185 18.84 -11.51 3.10
N ASN A 186 19.46 -10.42 2.67
CA ASN A 186 19.53 -9.17 3.43
C ASN A 186 18.13 -8.62 3.74
N ASN A 187 17.86 -8.38 5.02
CA ASN A 187 16.63 -7.76 5.48
C ASN A 187 16.88 -6.32 5.97
N THR A 188 16.53 -5.32 5.17
CA THR A 188 16.62 -3.90 5.54
C THR A 188 15.87 -3.57 6.84
N GLY A 189 14.78 -4.28 7.15
CA GLY A 189 14.04 -4.10 8.39
C GLY A 189 14.86 -4.50 9.63
N LEU A 190 15.57 -5.63 9.54
CA LEU A 190 16.51 -6.07 10.58
C LEU A 190 17.64 -5.06 10.77
N PHE A 191 18.30 -4.64 9.68
CA PHE A 191 19.39 -3.64 9.75
C PHE A 191 18.93 -2.32 10.40
N LYS A 192 17.72 -1.85 10.07
CA LYS A 192 17.14 -0.65 10.67
C LYS A 192 16.87 -0.83 12.16
N TYR A 193 16.33 -1.99 12.56
CA TYR A 193 16.12 -2.32 13.97
C TYR A 193 17.43 -2.33 14.76
N GLU A 194 18.45 -3.05 14.28
CA GLU A 194 19.75 -3.17 14.95
C GLU A 194 20.48 -1.83 15.07
N GLN A 195 20.29 -0.92 14.11
CA GLN A 195 20.90 0.41 14.13
C GLN A 195 20.06 1.48 14.84
N GLY A 196 18.90 1.13 15.41
CA GLY A 196 18.01 2.08 16.07
C GLY A 196 17.47 3.16 15.13
N ILE A 197 17.19 2.80 13.88
CA ILE A 197 16.71 3.73 12.85
C ILE A 197 15.23 4.01 13.04
N THR A 198 14.89 5.29 13.05
CA THR A 198 13.49 5.75 13.03
C THR A 198 13.18 6.43 11.69
N ASN A 199 11.91 6.33 11.27
CA ASN A 199 11.40 7.00 10.08
C ASN A 199 10.36 8.03 10.54
N ARG A 200 10.67 9.30 10.35
CA ARG A 200 9.69 10.37 10.47
C ARG A 200 8.97 10.52 9.14
N VAL A 201 7.65 10.63 9.17
CA VAL A 201 6.79 10.73 8.00
C VAL A 201 5.85 11.92 8.16
N GLU A 202 5.81 12.77 7.15
CA GLU A 202 5.05 14.01 7.16
C GLU A 202 4.41 14.24 5.78
N TRP A 203 3.33 14.99 5.74
CA TRP A 203 2.77 15.54 4.52
C TRP A 203 3.20 17.00 4.36
N LYS A 204 3.81 17.33 3.23
CA LYS A 204 4.27 18.70 2.91
C LYS A 204 4.21 18.91 1.41
N ASN A 205 3.87 20.12 0.96
CA ASN A 205 3.86 20.48 -0.46
C ASN A 205 3.07 19.49 -1.33
N ARG A 206 1.90 19.05 -0.83
CA ARG A 206 1.00 18.06 -1.48
C ARG A 206 1.64 16.69 -1.73
N ARG A 207 2.64 16.31 -0.94
CA ARG A 207 3.40 15.05 -1.07
C ARG A 207 3.72 14.48 0.30
N VAL A 208 4.03 13.18 0.35
CA VAL A 208 4.58 12.55 1.56
C VAL A 208 6.09 12.71 1.56
N TYR A 209 6.64 13.17 2.67
CA TYR A 209 8.06 13.20 2.97
C TYR A 209 8.38 12.13 4.01
N SER A 210 9.54 11.49 3.85
CA SER A 210 10.09 10.60 4.84
C SER A 210 11.54 10.99 5.13
N TYR A 211 11.88 10.97 6.41
CA TYR A 211 13.21 11.23 6.93
C TYR A 211 13.66 9.98 7.67
N ILE A 212 14.86 9.51 7.38
CA ILE A 212 15.52 8.38 8.05
C ILE A 212 16.46 8.98 9.08
N LEU A 213 16.23 8.67 10.36
CA LEU A 213 16.99 9.20 11.47
C LEU A 213 17.79 8.12 12.17
N LYS A 214 19.02 8.46 12.55
CA LYS A 214 19.85 7.70 13.49
C LYS A 214 20.09 8.58 14.71
N GLY A 215 19.38 8.29 15.81
CA GLY A 215 19.23 9.27 16.90
C GLY A 215 18.54 10.54 16.39
N ASN A 216 19.19 11.70 16.53
CA ASN A 216 18.66 12.99 16.06
C ASN A 216 19.18 13.41 14.68
N GLU A 217 20.08 12.64 14.06
CA GLU A 217 20.67 12.96 12.77
C GLU A 217 19.81 12.42 11.63
N ILE A 218 19.50 13.26 10.64
CA ILE A 218 18.85 12.84 9.39
C ILE A 218 19.91 12.30 8.44
N ILE A 219 19.96 10.99 8.29
CA ILE A 219 20.91 10.31 7.39
C ILE A 219 20.36 10.10 5.98
N GLY A 220 19.05 10.30 5.78
CA GLY A 220 18.43 10.27 4.46
C GLY A 220 17.06 10.92 4.45
N MET A 221 16.69 11.53 3.33
CA MET A 221 15.41 12.20 3.17
C MET A 221 14.94 12.10 1.73
N ASN A 222 13.65 11.85 1.53
CA ASN A 222 13.03 12.03 0.23
C ASN A 222 11.51 12.20 0.33
N TRP A 223 10.88 12.53 -0.79
CA TRP A 223 9.43 12.54 -0.92
C TRP A 223 8.94 11.40 -1.82
N GLY A 224 7.65 11.08 -1.76
CA GLY A 224 7.06 10.02 -2.57
C GLY A 224 5.58 10.23 -2.85
N CYS A 225 5.05 9.41 -3.74
CA CYS A 225 3.63 9.40 -4.10
C CYS A 225 2.72 8.76 -3.04
N CYS A 226 3.33 8.06 -2.07
CA CYS A 226 2.71 7.51 -0.86
C CYS A 226 3.80 7.28 0.20
N ILE A 227 3.41 6.91 1.42
CA ILE A 227 4.29 6.58 2.55
C ILE A 227 5.37 5.57 2.12
N ALA A 228 4.99 4.43 1.55
CA ALA A 228 5.95 3.39 1.17
C ALA A 228 6.99 3.87 0.16
N TYR A 229 6.59 4.61 -0.89
CA TYR A 229 7.53 5.16 -1.87
C TYR A 229 8.41 6.26 -1.26
N ALA A 230 7.88 7.10 -0.37
CA ALA A 230 8.67 8.12 0.33
C ALA A 230 9.72 7.47 1.22
N THR A 231 9.32 6.49 2.05
CA THR A 231 10.21 5.74 2.94
C THR A 231 11.32 5.03 2.18
N VAL A 232 10.99 4.26 1.14
CA VAL A 232 12.02 3.54 0.35
C VAL A 232 12.97 4.49 -0.36
N ARG A 233 12.49 5.64 -0.87
CA ARG A 233 13.38 6.65 -1.45
C ARG A 233 14.32 7.28 -0.43
N ALA A 234 13.82 7.53 0.79
CA ALA A 234 14.62 8.07 1.87
C ALA A 234 15.65 7.04 2.38
N GLU A 235 15.29 5.76 2.43
CA GLU A 235 16.21 4.66 2.73
C GLU A 235 17.32 4.53 1.67
N ILE A 236 16.99 4.60 0.38
CA ILE A 236 18.00 4.62 -0.70
C ILE A 236 18.95 5.81 -0.52
N ALA A 237 18.42 6.99 -0.17
CA ALA A 237 19.22 8.17 0.11
C ALA A 237 20.12 7.99 1.36
N ALA A 238 19.67 7.22 2.34
CA ALA A 238 20.45 6.83 3.53
C ALA A 238 21.45 5.69 3.27
N GLY A 239 21.56 5.20 2.02
CA GLY A 239 22.48 4.11 1.65
C GLY A 239 21.95 2.70 1.95
N PHE A 240 20.66 2.55 2.28
CA PHE A 240 20.03 1.25 2.51
C PHE A 240 19.51 0.59 1.23
N GLY A 241 19.25 -0.72 1.33
CA GLY A 241 18.71 -1.53 0.25
C GLY A 241 19.77 -2.15 -0.65
N ASN A 242 19.33 -2.86 -1.68
CA ASN A 242 20.21 -3.58 -2.60
C ASN A 242 20.43 -2.75 -3.87
N ARG A 243 21.68 -2.62 -4.34
CA ARG A 243 22.03 -1.80 -5.51
C ARG A 243 21.18 -2.08 -6.75
N LYS A 244 20.92 -3.35 -7.08
CA LYS A 244 20.10 -3.74 -8.25
C LYS A 244 18.66 -3.25 -8.09
N TRP A 245 18.05 -3.52 -6.94
CA TRP A 245 16.67 -3.12 -6.67
C TRP A 245 16.51 -1.60 -6.54
N ASN A 246 17.50 -0.92 -5.95
CA ASN A 246 17.53 0.54 -5.85
C ASN A 246 17.59 1.18 -7.24
N LEU A 247 18.34 0.61 -8.18
CA LEU A 247 18.41 1.08 -9.56
C LEU A 247 17.07 0.89 -10.30
N LEU A 248 16.46 -0.29 -10.19
CA LEU A 248 15.13 -0.57 -10.76
C LEU A 248 14.08 0.38 -10.20
N PHE A 249 14.09 0.60 -8.88
CA PHE A 249 13.20 1.52 -8.20
C PHE A 249 13.36 2.96 -8.70
N LYS A 250 14.61 3.43 -8.83
CA LYS A 250 14.93 4.75 -9.36
C LYS A 250 14.40 4.91 -10.79
N ASN A 251 14.71 3.95 -11.67
CA ASN A 251 14.27 3.95 -13.06
C ASN A 251 12.74 4.00 -13.16
N TYR A 252 12.04 3.16 -12.40
CA TYR A 252 10.58 3.20 -12.36
C TYR A 252 10.05 4.59 -11.95
N CYS A 253 10.59 5.17 -10.89
CA CYS A 253 10.16 6.49 -10.43
C CYS A 253 10.45 7.58 -11.46
N ASP A 254 11.56 7.50 -12.20
CA ASP A 254 11.93 8.49 -13.20
C ASP A 254 11.07 8.44 -14.46
N PHE A 255 10.49 7.28 -14.79
CA PHE A 255 9.58 7.09 -15.92
C PHE A 255 8.10 6.97 -15.54
N CYS A 256 7.75 7.16 -14.26
CA CYS A 256 6.38 7.01 -13.78
C CYS A 256 5.51 8.20 -14.22
N PRO A 257 4.43 7.98 -15.01
CA PRO A 257 3.58 9.08 -15.48
C PRO A 257 2.96 9.92 -14.34
N LEU A 258 2.67 9.30 -13.19
CA LEU A 258 2.17 10.02 -12.01
C LEU A 258 3.14 11.03 -11.42
N LYS A 259 4.46 10.86 -11.62
CA LYS A 259 5.46 11.86 -11.20
C LYS A 259 5.29 13.15 -12.01
N HIS A 260 4.89 13.03 -13.27
CA HIS A 260 4.73 14.17 -14.19
C HIS A 260 3.33 14.78 -14.16
N CYS A 261 2.30 13.98 -13.87
CA CYS A 261 0.90 14.41 -13.81
C CYS A 261 0.35 14.33 -12.39
N TRP A 262 1.01 14.98 -11.42
CA TRP A 262 0.62 14.88 -10.01
C TRP A 262 -0.78 15.45 -9.76
N THR A 263 -1.74 14.58 -9.42
CA THR A 263 -3.16 14.94 -9.24
C THR A 263 -3.50 15.43 -7.83
N GLY A 264 -2.50 15.48 -6.92
CA GLY A 264 -2.72 15.83 -5.51
C GLY A 264 -3.34 14.72 -4.67
N LYS A 265 -3.59 13.54 -5.25
CA LYS A 265 -4.00 12.32 -4.55
C LYS A 265 -2.84 11.34 -4.50
N THR A 266 -2.83 10.49 -3.47
CA THR A 266 -1.77 9.50 -3.31
C THR A 266 -1.95 8.34 -4.27
N MET A 267 -0.85 7.64 -4.57
CA MET A 267 -0.88 6.42 -5.40
C MET A 267 -1.89 5.40 -4.88
N GLY A 268 -1.97 5.27 -3.54
CA GLY A 268 -2.91 4.36 -2.89
C GLY A 268 -4.36 4.76 -3.10
N ALA A 269 -4.68 6.06 -2.99
CA ALA A 269 -6.03 6.56 -3.22
C ALA A 269 -6.49 6.30 -4.67
N LEU A 270 -5.67 6.68 -5.65
CA LEU A 270 -5.99 6.49 -7.07
C LEU A 270 -6.12 5.02 -7.43
N GLY A 271 -5.18 4.18 -6.99
CA GLY A 271 -5.21 2.76 -7.28
C GLY A 271 -6.46 2.06 -6.72
N ASN A 272 -6.92 2.44 -5.52
CA ASN A 272 -8.16 1.88 -4.96
C ASN A 272 -9.39 2.24 -5.78
N VAL A 273 -9.50 3.49 -6.25
CA VAL A 273 -10.61 3.94 -7.10
C VAL A 273 -10.60 3.20 -8.44
N ILE A 274 -9.43 3.03 -9.06
CA ILE A 274 -9.31 2.31 -10.34
C ILE A 274 -9.68 0.83 -10.14
N LEU A 275 -9.17 0.20 -9.08
CA LEU A 275 -9.44 -1.21 -8.81
C LEU A 275 -10.93 -1.47 -8.54
N GLU A 276 -11.61 -0.58 -7.81
CA GLU A 276 -13.06 -0.66 -7.62
C GLU A 276 -13.83 -0.53 -8.94
N ARG A 277 -13.44 0.42 -9.80
CA ARG A 277 -14.07 0.59 -11.11
C ARG A 277 -13.88 -0.62 -12.01
N MET A 278 -12.67 -1.18 -12.05
CA MET A 278 -12.36 -2.40 -12.79
C MET A 278 -13.28 -3.55 -12.38
N GLN A 279 -13.48 -3.75 -11.07
CA GLN A 279 -14.39 -4.78 -10.58
C GLN A 279 -15.83 -4.57 -11.02
N ASN A 280 -16.32 -3.32 -10.99
CA ASN A 280 -17.68 -3.00 -11.38
C ASN A 280 -17.97 -3.31 -12.87
N ILE A 281 -16.94 -3.37 -13.71
CA ILE A 281 -17.05 -3.69 -15.14
C ILE A 281 -16.55 -5.11 -15.49
N GLY A 282 -16.36 -5.97 -14.48
CA GLY A 282 -15.95 -7.37 -14.68
C GLY A 282 -14.49 -7.55 -15.13
N VAL A 283 -13.62 -6.59 -14.83
CA VAL A 283 -12.19 -6.63 -15.17
C VAL A 283 -11.37 -7.12 -13.97
N GLU A 284 -10.45 -8.05 -14.24
CA GLU A 284 -9.60 -8.71 -13.24
C GLU A 284 -8.15 -8.18 -13.30
N GLU A 285 -7.54 -7.95 -12.13
CA GLU A 285 -6.09 -7.73 -12.00
C GLU A 285 -5.38 -9.04 -11.66
N ARG A 286 -4.42 -9.45 -12.50
CA ARG A 286 -3.47 -10.54 -12.20
C ARG A 286 -2.06 -10.00 -12.02
N LEU A 287 -1.37 -10.50 -11.00
CA LEU A 287 0.01 -10.12 -10.73
C LEU A 287 1.01 -11.11 -11.31
N LYS A 288 2.13 -10.57 -11.77
CA LYS A 288 3.34 -11.28 -12.18
C LYS A 288 4.56 -10.50 -11.69
N ILE A 289 5.66 -11.20 -11.40
CA ILE A 289 6.95 -10.56 -11.11
C ILE A 289 8.05 -11.22 -11.94
N GLU A 290 8.80 -10.39 -12.65
CA GLU A 290 10.10 -10.75 -13.24
C GLU A 290 11.17 -9.78 -12.73
N ASN A 291 11.19 -8.57 -13.31
CA ASN A 291 12.02 -7.45 -12.84
C ASN A 291 11.20 -6.42 -12.07
N TYR A 292 9.96 -6.20 -12.48
CA TYR A 292 8.99 -5.34 -11.82
C TYR A 292 7.78 -6.16 -11.39
N LEU A 293 7.00 -5.59 -10.46
CA LEU A 293 5.65 -6.05 -10.25
C LEU A 293 4.79 -5.59 -11.42
N THR A 294 4.27 -6.54 -12.17
CA THR A 294 3.42 -6.30 -13.34
C THR A 294 1.98 -6.64 -12.99
N ALA A 295 1.07 -5.71 -13.25
CA ALA A 295 -0.37 -5.91 -13.21
C ALA A 295 -0.87 -6.13 -14.64
N HIS A 296 -1.34 -7.35 -14.93
CA HIS A 296 -2.11 -7.64 -16.13
C HIS A 296 -3.58 -7.34 -15.84
N ILE A 297 -4.19 -6.52 -16.68
CA ILE A 297 -5.61 -6.16 -16.59
C ILE A 297 -6.36 -6.97 -17.64
N LEU A 298 -7.29 -7.83 -17.21
CA LEU A 298 -7.97 -8.77 -18.10
C LEU A 298 -9.48 -8.58 -18.10
N LYS A 299 -10.07 -8.61 -19.29
CA LYS A 299 -11.51 -8.71 -19.53
C LYS A 299 -11.77 -9.99 -20.31
N ASP A 300 -12.62 -10.87 -19.79
CA ASP A 300 -12.96 -12.15 -20.43
C ASP A 300 -11.72 -12.97 -20.85
N LYS A 301 -10.71 -13.02 -19.98
CA LYS A 301 -9.39 -13.66 -20.20
C LYS A 301 -8.49 -12.99 -21.24
N THR A 302 -8.94 -11.93 -21.90
CA THR A 302 -8.13 -11.12 -22.82
C THR A 302 -7.43 -10.01 -22.06
N ARG A 303 -6.11 -9.87 -22.23
CA ARG A 303 -5.34 -8.78 -21.61
C ARG A 303 -5.62 -7.48 -22.37
N ILE A 304 -6.30 -6.53 -21.71
CA ILE A 304 -6.64 -5.22 -22.27
C ILE A 304 -5.63 -4.14 -21.88
N ALA A 305 -4.92 -4.32 -20.77
CA ALA A 305 -3.87 -3.40 -20.35
C ALA A 305 -2.81 -4.08 -19.49
N GLU A 306 -1.68 -3.40 -19.36
CA GLU A 306 -0.56 -3.81 -18.54
C GLU A 306 0.12 -2.60 -17.92
N GLY A 307 0.51 -2.72 -16.65
CA GLY A 307 1.31 -1.71 -15.97
C GLY A 307 2.33 -2.33 -15.04
N ILE A 308 3.37 -1.56 -14.75
CA ILE A 308 4.45 -1.96 -13.86
C ILE A 308 4.50 -1.11 -12.60
N GLY A 309 5.01 -1.68 -11.53
CA GLY A 309 5.22 -1.07 -10.22
C GLY A 309 6.41 -1.72 -9.51
N THR A 310 6.83 -1.12 -8.38
CA THR A 310 8.00 -1.61 -7.62
C THR A 310 7.68 -2.03 -6.20
N LEU A 311 6.71 -1.37 -5.54
CA LEU A 311 6.37 -1.68 -4.15
C LEU A 311 5.02 -2.34 -3.95
N CYS A 312 3.99 -2.03 -4.74
CA CYS A 312 2.66 -2.63 -4.62
C CYS A 312 1.85 -2.57 -5.92
N SER A 313 0.84 -3.44 -6.04
CA SER A 313 0.09 -3.54 -7.30
C SER A 313 -0.69 -2.28 -7.63
N LEU A 314 -1.16 -1.51 -6.64
CA LEU A 314 -1.83 -0.22 -6.88
C LEU A 314 -0.99 0.72 -7.76
N SER A 315 0.34 0.68 -7.62
CA SER A 315 1.22 1.48 -8.50
C SER A 315 1.31 0.94 -9.92
N ALA A 316 1.23 -0.38 -10.09
CA ALA A 316 1.12 -1.03 -11.39
C ALA A 316 -0.27 -0.80 -12.01
N THR A 317 -1.35 -0.85 -11.24
CA THR A 317 -2.72 -0.56 -11.70
C THR A 317 -2.83 0.87 -12.22
N VAL A 318 -2.35 1.86 -11.46
CA VAL A 318 -2.39 3.26 -11.93
C VAL A 318 -1.46 3.45 -13.12
N ASN A 319 -0.31 2.78 -13.16
CA ASN A 319 0.57 2.81 -14.33
C ASN A 319 -0.10 2.24 -15.58
N ALA A 320 -0.82 1.11 -15.45
CA ALA A 320 -1.58 0.51 -16.54
C ALA A 320 -2.64 1.47 -17.06
N PHE A 321 -3.40 2.06 -16.13
CA PHE A 321 -4.45 3.02 -16.45
C PHE A 321 -3.93 4.24 -17.21
N LEU A 322 -2.80 4.81 -16.80
CA LEU A 322 -2.22 5.99 -17.46
C LEU A 322 -1.57 5.70 -18.82
N ARG A 323 -1.40 4.42 -19.18
CA ARG A 323 -0.77 3.99 -20.43
C ARG A 323 -1.75 3.34 -21.41
N ALA A 324 -2.90 2.88 -20.93
CA ALA A 324 -3.91 2.22 -21.72
C ALA A 324 -4.88 3.22 -22.37
N ASP A 325 -5.69 2.75 -23.32
CA ASP A 325 -6.85 3.50 -23.76
C ASP A 325 -7.85 3.59 -22.61
N ALA A 326 -7.98 4.78 -22.04
CA ALA A 326 -8.83 5.02 -20.88
C ALA A 326 -10.30 4.67 -21.16
N VAL A 327 -10.76 4.70 -22.43
CA VAL A 327 -12.13 4.34 -22.81
C VAL A 327 -12.41 2.86 -22.59
N GLU A 328 -11.40 1.99 -22.75
CA GLU A 328 -11.55 0.54 -22.56
C GLU A 328 -11.60 0.14 -21.07
N ILE A 329 -10.97 0.93 -20.21
CA ILE A 329 -10.87 0.67 -18.75
C ILE A 329 -11.92 1.46 -17.96
N LEU A 330 -12.33 2.63 -18.44
CA LEU A 330 -13.34 3.48 -17.83
C LEU A 330 -14.47 3.74 -18.83
N LYS A 331 -15.55 2.96 -18.76
CA LYS A 331 -16.87 3.49 -19.16
C LYS A 331 -17.30 4.43 -18.02
N PRO A 332 -17.22 5.77 -18.15
CA PRO A 332 -17.73 6.65 -17.10
C PRO A 332 -19.23 6.38 -16.90
N SER A 333 -19.66 6.31 -15.65
CA SER A 333 -21.09 6.28 -15.36
C SER A 333 -21.74 7.57 -15.88
N PRO A 334 -22.97 7.51 -16.40
CA PRO A 334 -23.71 8.70 -16.79
C PRO A 334 -23.73 9.73 -15.64
N ALA A 335 -23.43 10.99 -15.95
CA ALA A 335 -23.43 12.08 -14.99
C ALA A 335 -24.85 12.31 -14.45
N ARG A 336 -24.98 12.31 -13.12
CA ARG A 336 -26.27 12.52 -12.46
C ARG A 336 -26.80 13.93 -12.81
N GLY A 337 -27.99 13.99 -13.39
CA GLY A 337 -28.63 15.27 -13.78
C GLY A 337 -28.23 15.80 -15.16
N PHE A 338 -27.41 15.06 -15.92
CA PHE A 338 -27.13 15.43 -17.31
C PHE A 338 -28.33 15.04 -18.19
N PRO A 339 -28.76 15.89 -19.14
CA PRO A 339 -29.90 15.62 -20.00
C PRO A 339 -29.50 14.60 -21.08
N TYR A 340 -29.49 13.32 -20.71
CA TYR A 340 -29.39 12.24 -21.67
C TYR A 340 -30.69 12.15 -22.46
N LYS A 341 -30.60 12.05 -23.79
CA LYS A 341 -31.77 11.72 -24.61
C LYS A 341 -32.16 10.28 -24.29
N ASP A 342 -33.45 9.99 -24.17
CA ASP A 342 -33.97 8.68 -23.73
C ASP A 342 -33.47 7.47 -24.56
N LYS A 343 -32.86 7.70 -25.73
CA LYS A 343 -32.25 6.65 -26.57
C LYS A 343 -30.81 6.28 -26.20
N ASP A 344 -30.15 7.01 -25.32
CA ASP A 344 -28.76 6.75 -24.91
C ASP A 344 -28.65 5.99 -23.57
N ARG A 345 -29.79 5.64 -22.95
CA ARG A 345 -29.86 4.70 -21.84
C ARG A 345 -29.77 3.27 -22.38
N THR A 346 -28.57 2.82 -22.69
CA THR A 346 -28.27 1.38 -22.73
C THR A 346 -27.36 1.07 -21.55
N ASP A 347 -27.80 0.10 -20.77
CA ASP A 347 -27.32 -0.24 -19.42
C ASP A 347 -25.78 -0.33 -19.27
#